data_AF-A0A924SAC7-F1
#
_entry.id   AF-A0A924SAC7-F1
#
_cell.length_a   1.000
_cell.length_b   1.000
_cell.length_c   1.000
_cell.angle_alpha   90.00
_cell.angle_beta   90.00
_cell.angle_gamma   90.00
#
_symmetry.space_group_name_H-M   'P 1'
#
loop_
_entity.id
_entity.type
_entity.pdbx_description
1 polymer ?
#
loop_
_entity_poly.entity_id
_entity_poly.type
_entity_poly.pdbx_seq_one_letter_code
_entity_poly.pdbx_strand_id
1 'polypeptide(L)'
;IPPADVVVIDGILLFVDPRVRDLCDVKVFVDADADVRLIRRIRRDMAKRGRPLGEILEQYLATVQPMHLEFVVPSKRYADVIVPRGGKNPVAIEMIVAKISRRVQGGLP
;
A
#
# COMPACT_ATOMS: atom_id res chain seq x y z
N ILE A 1 -9.30 2.28 19.82
CA ILE A 1 -8.84 1.03 19.19
C ILE A 1 -8.42 0.11 20.32
N PRO A 2 -9.02 -1.09 20.46
CA PRO A 2 -8.59 -2.03 21.48
C PRO A 2 -7.17 -2.53 21.18
N PRO A 3 -6.36 -2.88 22.20
CA PRO A 3 -5.07 -3.52 21.98
C PRO A 3 -5.21 -4.78 21.12
N ALA A 4 -4.24 -5.01 20.23
CA ALA A 4 -4.17 -6.18 19.36
C ALA A 4 -2.72 -6.63 19.20
N ASP A 5 -2.50 -7.93 19.06
CA ASP A 5 -1.16 -8.50 18.87
C ASP A 5 -0.55 -8.14 17.51
N VAL A 6 -1.40 -7.77 16.53
CA VAL A 6 -1.01 -7.36 15.19
C VAL A 6 -1.76 -6.08 14.81
N VAL A 7 -1.00 -5.07 14.38
CA VAL A 7 -1.54 -3.83 13.83
C VAL A 7 -1.13 -3.73 12.36
N VAL A 8 -2.12 -3.67 11.48
CA VAL A 8 -1.90 -3.42 10.04
C VAL A 8 -2.22 -1.97 9.75
N ILE A 9 -1.23 -1.24 9.28
CA ILE A 9 -1.38 0.16 8.85
C ILE A 9 -1.24 0.18 7.33
N ASP A 10 -2.25 0.71 6.64
CA ASP A 10 -2.24 0.91 5.19
C ASP A 10 -2.22 2.41 4.86
N GLY A 11 -1.49 2.79 3.82
CA GLY A 11 -1.35 4.18 3.42
C GLY A 11 -0.24 4.41 2.40
N ILE A 12 -0.47 5.36 1.50
CA ILE A 12 0.44 5.65 0.38
C ILE A 12 1.75 6.34 0.79
N LEU A 13 1.85 6.89 2.00
CA LEU A 13 3.01 7.68 2.48
C LEU A 13 3.67 7.12 3.74
N LEU A 14 3.30 5.92 4.21
CA LEU A 14 3.82 5.35 5.46
C LEU A 14 5.35 5.25 5.48
N PHE A 15 5.96 5.00 4.32
CA PHE A 15 7.40 4.87 4.20
C PHE A 15 8.11 6.19 3.91
N VAL A 16 7.43 7.33 3.94
CA VAL A 16 8.09 8.65 3.78
C VAL A 16 8.68 9.11 5.10
N ASP A 17 7.93 8.99 6.20
CA ASP A 17 8.37 9.41 7.54
C ASP A 17 9.19 8.30 8.23
N PRO A 18 10.48 8.52 8.56
CA PRO A 18 11.30 7.55 9.29
C PRO A 18 10.65 7.09 10.60
N ARG A 19 9.99 7.99 11.33
CA ARG A 19 9.39 7.66 12.63
C ARG A 19 8.31 6.60 12.51
N VAL A 20 7.58 6.58 11.40
CA VAL A 20 6.59 5.54 11.11
C VAL A 20 7.28 4.23 10.72
N ARG A 21 8.31 4.31 9.88
CA ARG A 21 9.08 3.12 9.45
C ARG A 21 9.71 2.39 10.63
N ASP A 22 10.23 3.13 11.60
CA ASP A 22 10.93 2.57 12.76
C ASP A 22 9.98 1.82 13.72
N LEU A 23 8.68 2.12 13.65
CA LEU A 23 7.63 1.39 14.38
C LEU A 23 7.17 0.12 13.65
N CYS A 24 7.50 -0.03 12.36
CA CYS A 24 7.02 -1.15 11.56
C CYS A 24 7.96 -2.35 11.62
N ASP A 25 7.46 -3.46 12.12
CA ASP A 25 8.12 -4.77 12.13
C ASP A 25 8.28 -5.43 10.75
N VAL A 26 7.32 -5.17 9.86
CA VAL A 26 7.26 -5.70 8.49
C VAL A 26 6.76 -4.59 7.58
N LYS A 27 7.52 -4.27 6.53
CA LYS A 27 7.22 -3.19 5.57
C LYS A 27 6.92 -3.78 4.21
N VAL A 28 5.66 -3.68 3.78
CA VAL A 28 5.20 -4.21 2.49
C VAL A 28 4.85 -3.07 1.54
N PHE A 29 5.41 -3.08 0.33
CA PHE A 29 4.99 -2.19 -0.76
C PHE A 29 4.22 -2.98 -1.81
N VAL A 30 2.95 -2.63 -2.04
CA VAL A 30 2.14 -3.25 -3.09
C VAL A 30 2.38 -2.55 -4.41
N ASP A 31 2.94 -3.27 -5.39
CA ASP A 31 3.32 -2.70 -6.67
C ASP A 31 2.37 -3.10 -7.80
N ALA A 32 2.06 -2.11 -8.65
CA ALA A 32 1.21 -2.26 -9.82
C ALA A 32 1.45 -1.08 -10.77
N ASP A 33 1.31 -1.37 -12.06
CA ASP A 33 1.46 -0.37 -13.12
C ASP A 33 0.48 0.81 -12.96
N ALA A 34 0.92 1.99 -13.39
CA ALA A 34 0.20 3.24 -13.17
C ALA A 34 -1.17 3.27 -13.87
N ASP A 35 -1.26 2.69 -15.06
CA ASP A 35 -2.48 2.52 -15.84
C ASP A 35 -3.48 1.59 -15.14
N VAL A 36 -3.02 0.44 -14.64
CA VAL A 36 -3.83 -0.51 -13.88
C VAL A 36 -4.39 0.16 -12.61
N ARG A 37 -3.57 0.93 -11.90
CA ARG A 37 -4.00 1.70 -10.72
C ARG A 37 -5.00 2.80 -11.09
N LEU A 38 -4.76 3.53 -12.19
CA LEU A 38 -5.65 4.59 -12.67
C LEU A 38 -7.02 4.02 -13.06
N ILE A 39 -7.07 2.91 -13.80
CA ILE A 39 -8.32 2.23 -14.18
C ILE A 39 -9.11 1.81 -12.94
N ARG A 40 -8.43 1.22 -11.94
CA ARG A 40 -9.07 0.85 -10.66
C ARG A 40 -9.59 2.08 -9.91
N ARG A 41 -8.83 3.18 -9.89
CA ARG A 41 -9.24 4.45 -9.27
C ARG A 41 -10.47 5.04 -9.96
N ILE A 42 -10.49 5.11 -11.29
CA ILE A 42 -11.62 5.62 -12.07
C ILE A 42 -12.88 4.80 -11.76
N ARG A 43 -12.82 3.47 -11.88
CA ARG A 43 -13.96 2.59 -11.58
C ARG A 43 -14.47 2.79 -10.15
N ARG A 44 -13.57 2.89 -9.17
CA ARG A 44 -13.93 3.10 -7.77
C ARG A 44 -14.55 4.48 -7.54
N ASP A 45 -13.94 5.55 -8.04
CA ASP A 45 -14.38 6.92 -7.77
C ASP A 45 -15.69 7.25 -8.49
N MET A 46 -15.92 6.69 -9.69
CA MET A 46 -17.22 6.77 -10.34
C MET A 46 -18.28 5.97 -9.57
N ALA A 47 -18.04 4.68 -9.30
CA ALA A 47 -19.06 3.79 -8.74
C ALA A 47 -19.38 4.06 -7.26
N LYS A 48 -18.38 4.46 -6.45
CA LYS A 48 -18.54 4.61 -4.98
C LYS A 48 -18.61 6.06 -4.52
N ARG A 49 -18.13 7.02 -5.32
CA ARG A 49 -18.05 8.44 -4.92
C ARG A 49 -18.83 9.37 -5.86
N GLY A 50 -19.44 8.85 -6.93
CA GLY A 50 -20.24 9.63 -7.89
C GLY A 50 -19.43 10.68 -8.65
N ARG A 51 -18.11 10.54 -8.74
CA ARG A 51 -17.26 11.58 -9.35
C ARG A 51 -17.23 11.45 -10.88
N PRO A 52 -17.40 12.56 -11.63
CA PRO A 52 -17.25 12.56 -13.08
C PRO A 52 -15.84 12.16 -13.53
N LEU A 53 -15.74 11.53 -14.70
CA LEU A 53 -14.44 11.11 -15.26
C LEU A 53 -13.47 12.29 -15.42
N GLY A 54 -13.96 13.44 -15.91
CA GLY A 54 -13.14 14.65 -16.10
C GLY A 54 -12.41 15.07 -14.83
N GLU A 55 -13.14 15.26 -13.72
CA GLU A 55 -12.56 15.65 -12.43
C GLU A 55 -11.56 14.62 -11.89
N ILE A 56 -11.80 13.33 -12.11
CA ILE A 56 -10.89 12.26 -11.67
C ILE A 56 -9.55 12.37 -12.41
N LEU A 57 -9.60 12.62 -13.72
CA LEU A 57 -8.42 12.76 -14.58
C LEU A 57 -7.68 14.06 -14.31
N GLU A 58 -8.40 15.18 -14.19
CA GLU A 58 -7.82 16.48 -13.81
C GLU A 58 -7.06 16.38 -12.48
N GLN A 59 -7.68 15.80 -11.45
CA GLN A 59 -7.00 15.59 -10.17
C GLN A 59 -5.82 14.62 -10.30
N TYR A 60 -5.94 13.58 -11.15
CA TYR A 60 -4.86 12.61 -11.34
C TYR A 60 -3.59 13.30 -11.85
N LEU A 61 -3.74 14.12 -12.90
CA LEU A 61 -2.64 14.82 -13.53
C LEU A 61 -2.12 15.97 -12.65
N ALA A 62 -3.02 16.73 -12.02
CA ALA A 62 -2.64 17.89 -11.23
C ALA A 62 -1.94 17.52 -9.91
N THR A 63 -2.32 16.42 -9.27
CA THR A 63 -1.83 16.10 -7.91
C THR A 63 -1.43 14.64 -7.70
N VAL A 64 -2.23 13.66 -8.13
CA VAL A 64 -1.97 12.25 -7.75
C VAL A 64 -0.69 11.70 -8.39
N GLN A 65 -0.49 11.92 -9.69
CA GLN A 65 0.70 11.42 -10.40
C GLN A 65 1.98 12.14 -9.96
N PRO A 66 2.05 13.50 -9.89
CA PRO A 66 3.25 14.19 -9.41
C PRO A 66 3.65 13.75 -8.00
N MET A 67 2.70 13.74 -7.06
CA MET A 67 2.97 13.33 -5.67
C MET A 67 3.35 11.84 -5.57
N HIS A 68 2.81 10.99 -6.44
CA HIS A 68 3.21 9.59 -6.49
C HIS A 68 4.66 9.43 -6.93
N LEU A 69 5.10 10.17 -7.95
CA LEU A 69 6.48 10.14 -8.44
C LEU A 69 7.45 10.76 -7.44
N GLU A 70 7.03 11.83 -6.76
CA GLU A 70 7.88 12.56 -5.82
C GLU A 70 8.03 11.84 -4.48
N PHE A 71 6.94 11.30 -3.92
CA PHE A 71 6.95 10.77 -2.54
C PHE A 71 6.69 9.27 -2.45
N VAL A 72 5.73 8.75 -3.21
CA VAL A 72 5.26 7.36 -3.02
C VAL A 72 6.23 6.35 -3.62
N VAL A 73 6.58 6.47 -4.91
CA VAL A 73 7.48 5.53 -5.60
C VAL A 73 8.86 5.49 -4.97
N PRO A 74 9.52 6.62 -4.63
CA PRO A 74 10.84 6.57 -4.01
C PRO A 74 10.83 5.86 -2.66
N SER A 75 9.73 5.94 -1.92
CA SER A 75 9.59 5.27 -0.62
C SER A 75 9.59 3.73 -0.71
N LYS A 76 9.37 3.16 -1.90
CA LYS A 76 9.47 1.71 -2.18
C LYS A 76 10.80 1.10 -1.75
N ARG A 77 11.90 1.87 -1.77
CA ARG A 77 13.23 1.41 -1.33
C ARG A 77 13.31 0.99 0.14
N TYR A 78 12.35 1.39 0.96
CA TYR A 78 12.30 1.07 2.38
C TYR A 78 11.45 -0.18 2.69
N ALA A 79 10.87 -0.82 1.67
CA ALA A 79 10.07 -2.02 1.87
C ALA A 79 10.96 -3.25 2.07
N ASP A 80 10.58 -4.12 3.00
CA ASP A 80 11.19 -5.43 3.18
C ASP A 80 10.75 -6.38 2.06
N VAL A 81 9.50 -6.23 1.61
CA VAL A 81 8.89 -7.05 0.54
C VAL A 81 8.09 -6.18 -0.41
N ILE A 82 8.26 -6.42 -1.71
CA ILE A 82 7.43 -5.83 -2.77
C ILE A 82 6.47 -6.89 -3.30
N VAL A 83 5.17 -6.62 -3.21
CA VAL A 83 4.12 -7.55 -3.64
C VAL A 83 3.50 -7.09 -4.96
N PRO A 84 3.79 -7.77 -6.08
CA PRO A 84 3.14 -7.44 -7.35
C PRO A 84 1.67 -7.90 -7.32
N ARG A 85 0.82 -7.20 -8.07
CA ARG A 85 -0.60 -7.53 -8.28
C ARG A 85 -1.49 -7.45 -7.03
N GLY A 86 -0.93 -7.06 -5.87
CA GLY A 86 -1.64 -6.84 -4.61
C GLY A 86 -2.51 -8.02 -4.18
N GLY A 87 -3.78 -7.75 -3.88
CA GLY A 87 -4.75 -8.75 -3.39
C GLY A 87 -5.04 -9.93 -4.33
N LYS A 88 -4.46 -9.96 -5.54
CA LYS A 88 -4.54 -11.10 -6.48
C LYS A 88 -3.33 -12.03 -6.40
N ASN A 89 -2.48 -11.89 -5.38
CA ASN A 89 -1.28 -12.70 -5.19
C ASN A 89 -1.41 -13.53 -3.90
N PRO A 90 -2.13 -14.68 -3.93
CA PRO A 90 -2.37 -15.48 -2.74
C PRO A 90 -1.07 -15.99 -2.11
N VAL A 91 -0.09 -16.35 -2.94
CA VAL A 91 1.24 -16.80 -2.48
C VAL A 91 1.92 -15.73 -1.62
N ALA A 92 1.94 -14.47 -2.07
CA ALA A 92 2.56 -13.39 -1.29
C ALA A 92 1.79 -13.12 0.01
N ILE A 93 0.46 -13.21 -0.02
CA ILE A 93 -0.38 -13.04 1.17
C ILE A 93 -0.08 -14.14 2.18
N GLU A 94 -0.04 -15.41 1.76
CA GLU A 94 0.27 -16.55 2.61
C GLU A 94 1.67 -16.43 3.24
N MET A 95 2.68 -15.99 2.48
CA MET A 95 4.02 -15.75 3.01
C MET A 95 4.05 -14.67 4.10
N ILE A 96 3.33 -13.56 3.89
CA ILE A 96 3.24 -12.47 4.89
C ILE A 96 2.51 -12.95 6.13
N VAL A 97 1.38 -13.64 5.96
CA VAL A 97 0.60 -14.21 7.08
C VAL A 97 1.45 -15.17 7.88
N ALA A 98 2.14 -16.11 7.23
CA ALA A 98 3.00 -17.07 7.90
C ALA A 98 4.12 -16.38 8.72
N LYS A 99 4.72 -15.32 8.17
CA LYS A 99 5.74 -14.53 8.88
C LYS A 99 5.18 -13.84 10.13
N ILE A 100 3.99 -13.24 10.02
CA ILE A 100 3.33 -12.55 11.14
C ILE A 100 2.92 -13.57 12.21
N SER A 101 2.26 -14.67 11.82
CA SER A 101 1.85 -15.73 12.75
C SER A 101 3.03 -16.28 13.54
N ARG A 102 4.17 -16.50 12.89
CA ARG A 102 5.39 -16.96 13.58
C ARG A 102 5.89 -15.96 14.62
N ARG A 103 5.83 -14.66 14.35
CA ARG A 103 6.22 -13.63 15.33
C ARG A 103 5.26 -13.55 16.52
N VAL A 104 3.95 -13.63 16.27
CA VAL A 104 2.93 -13.62 17.33
C VAL A 104 3.06 -14.84 18.24
N GLN A 105 3.38 -16.01 17.69
CA GLN A 105 3.57 -17.25 18.46
C GLN A 105 4.90 -17.30 19.25
N GLY A 106 5.68 -16.21 19.29
CA GLY A 106 6.96 -16.17 20.00
C GLY A 106 8.09 -16.95 19.30
N GLY A 107 7.87 -17.38 18.05
CA GLY A 107 8.87 -18.08 17.25
C GLY A 107 9.91 -17.10 16.70
N LEU A 108 10.86 -16.66 17.52
CA LEU A 108 12.08 -16.03 16.99
C LEU A 108 12.80 -17.02 16.04
N PRO A 109 13.54 -16.52 15.02
CA PRO A 109 14.62 -17.30 14.45
C PRO A 109 15.68 -17.62 15.51
#